data_AF-A0A661QD92-F1
#
_entry.id   AF-A0A661QD92-F1
#
_cell.length_a   1.000
_cell.length_b   1.000
_cell.length_c   1.000
_cell.angle_alpha   90.00
_cell.angle_beta   90.00
_cell.angle_gamma   90.00
#
_symmetry.space_group_name_H-M   'P 1'
#
loop_
_entity.id
_entity.type
_entity.pdbx_description
1 polymer ?
#
loop_
_entity_poly.entity_id
_entity_poly.type
_entity_poly.pdbx_seq_one_letter_code
_entity_poly.pdbx_strand_id
1 'polypeptide(L)'
;MSSTCKPSVNNGVRGKCTHAGVFCRERHYKFRPGETVLIEYSSDFPYYLAFYYLIRAVRREGIPVLIDDIGDTLSRYAFALETSGIETSFLNDEGVYVIKIGGKRNIGNVSGRIGIESDFYVHNLEYSRVFENILCQKDFFVNFVLGFDTRLLMTPNPRDRFSFLVSKLHYLGNERRVAFYFVNSDVISGYTWEREYLREMVTSLVQLERDGEQYVVRVVKSPDYDAIGSFNLPKETLIRLIRGEG
;
A
#
# COMPACT_ATOMS: atom_id res chain seq x y z
N MET A 1 -29.19 -12.70 -6.86
CA MET A 1 -29.88 -11.87 -5.84
C MET A 1 -28.88 -10.84 -5.35
N SER A 2 -29.00 -9.60 -5.83
CA SER A 2 -28.07 -8.51 -5.51
C SER A 2 -28.43 -7.89 -4.16
N SER A 3 -27.58 -8.12 -3.16
CA SER A 3 -27.64 -7.38 -1.90
C SER A 3 -26.97 -6.02 -2.09
N THR A 4 -27.76 -5.02 -2.49
CA THR A 4 -27.35 -3.62 -2.50
C THR A 4 -27.14 -3.14 -1.06
N CYS A 5 -25.90 -2.78 -0.69
CA CYS A 5 -25.58 -2.10 0.58
C CYS A 5 -26.41 -0.80 0.66
N LYS A 6 -27.24 -0.66 1.70
CA LYS A 6 -27.89 0.61 2.04
C LYS A 6 -26.94 1.42 2.92
N PRO A 7 -26.62 2.68 2.60
CA PRO A 7 -25.83 3.53 3.47
C PRO A 7 -26.61 3.82 4.76
N SER A 8 -25.96 3.63 5.91
CA SER A 8 -26.47 4.06 7.21
C SER A 8 -26.32 5.58 7.32
N VAL A 9 -27.44 6.29 7.39
CA VAL A 9 -27.49 7.71 7.73
C VAL A 9 -27.15 7.86 9.20
N ASN A 10 -26.04 8.53 9.53
CA ASN A 10 -25.77 8.95 10.89
C ASN A 10 -25.55 10.47 10.94
N ASN A 11 -26.44 11.14 11.65
CA ASN A 11 -26.47 12.59 11.82
C ASN A 11 -25.44 13.02 12.89
N GLY A 12 -24.45 13.80 12.45
CA GLY A 12 -23.91 14.95 13.17
C GLY A 12 -23.12 14.73 14.46
N VAL A 13 -21.79 14.83 14.36
CA VAL A 13 -20.99 15.63 15.31
C VAL A 13 -19.95 16.43 14.52
N ARG A 14 -20.04 17.76 14.62
CA ARG A 14 -19.10 18.73 14.04
C ARG A 14 -17.74 18.63 14.75
N GLY A 15 -16.70 18.31 14.01
CA GLY A 15 -15.29 18.47 14.37
C GLY A 15 -14.47 18.55 13.08
N LYS A 16 -13.63 19.58 12.97
CA LYS A 16 -12.98 20.04 11.73
C LYS A 16 -12.00 18.99 11.16
N CYS A 17 -12.34 18.40 10.02
CA CYS A 17 -11.47 17.99 8.90
C CYS A 17 -12.39 17.41 7.81
N THR A 18 -12.93 18.28 6.95
CA THR A 18 -13.53 17.85 5.68
C THR A 18 -12.45 17.14 4.88
N HIS A 19 -12.74 15.94 4.34
CA HIS A 19 -11.83 14.96 3.71
C HIS A 19 -10.95 15.45 2.54
N ALA A 20 -10.21 16.53 2.74
CA ALA A 20 -9.30 17.17 1.80
C ALA A 20 -7.89 17.12 2.41
N GLY A 21 -7.20 16.01 2.18
CA GLY A 21 -5.79 15.82 2.54
C GLY A 21 -5.59 14.93 3.76
N VAL A 22 -5.01 13.75 3.53
CA VAL A 22 -4.72 12.72 4.55
C VAL A 22 -3.54 13.09 5.46
N PHE A 23 -2.84 14.20 5.21
CA PHE A 23 -1.74 14.67 6.06
C PHE A 23 -1.80 16.17 6.31
N CYS A 24 -1.91 16.57 7.58
CA CYS A 24 -1.93 17.97 8.00
C CYS A 24 -0.97 18.22 9.19
N ARG A 25 0.31 18.46 8.88
CA ARG A 25 1.10 19.60 9.37
C ARG A 25 2.43 19.70 8.59
N GLU A 26 2.64 20.90 8.05
CA GLU A 26 3.89 21.51 7.54
C GLU A 26 4.85 20.63 6.71
N ARG A 27 4.85 20.87 5.38
CA ARG A 27 5.85 20.41 4.38
C ARG A 27 5.91 18.93 3.99
N HIS A 28 4.81 18.20 4.10
CA HIS A 28 4.73 16.83 3.57
C HIS A 28 3.67 16.71 2.47
N TYR A 29 4.00 15.99 1.39
CA TYR A 29 3.13 15.71 0.25
C TYR A 29 1.75 15.20 0.72
N LYS A 30 0.68 15.79 0.16
CA LYS A 30 -0.70 15.46 0.52
C LYS A 30 -1.30 14.51 -0.51
N PHE A 31 -1.39 13.23 -0.17
CA PHE A 31 -2.14 12.27 -0.98
C PHE A 31 -3.63 12.61 -0.95
N ARG A 32 -4.25 12.60 -2.13
CA ARG A 32 -5.67 12.88 -2.36
C ARG A 32 -6.46 11.58 -2.49
N PRO A 33 -7.70 11.51 -2.00
CA PRO A 33 -8.61 10.40 -2.28
C PRO A 33 -8.62 10.04 -3.77
N GLY A 34 -8.60 8.75 -4.09
CA GLY A 34 -8.52 8.29 -5.49
C GLY A 34 -7.11 8.03 -5.99
N GLU A 35 -6.08 8.59 -5.35
CA GLU A 35 -4.69 8.36 -5.75
C GLU A 35 -4.24 6.90 -5.61
N THR A 36 -3.35 6.52 -6.53
CA THR A 36 -2.60 5.28 -6.49
C THR A 36 -1.12 5.65 -6.55
N VAL A 37 -0.40 5.39 -5.47
CA VAL A 37 1.01 5.71 -5.27
C VAL A 37 1.81 4.43 -5.47
N LEU A 38 2.72 4.43 -6.44
CA LEU A 38 3.72 3.39 -6.58
C LEU A 38 4.96 3.76 -5.75
N ILE A 39 5.30 2.92 -4.78
CA ILE A 39 6.54 2.98 -4.03
C ILE A 39 7.45 1.88 -4.57
N GLU A 40 8.35 2.26 -5.46
CA GLU A 40 9.41 1.39 -5.93
C GLU A 40 10.57 1.42 -4.94
N TYR A 41 11.10 0.26 -4.55
CA TYR A 41 12.26 0.18 -3.69
C TYR A 41 13.33 -0.78 -4.22
N SER A 42 14.60 -0.44 -4.05
CA SER A 42 15.70 -1.36 -4.31
C SER A 42 15.75 -2.46 -3.24
N SER A 43 16.32 -3.62 -3.57
CA SER A 43 16.36 -4.79 -2.69
C SER A 43 17.14 -4.56 -1.39
N ASP A 44 18.04 -3.58 -1.38
CA ASP A 44 18.88 -3.19 -0.25
C ASP A 44 18.34 -1.97 0.54
N PHE A 45 17.24 -1.38 0.10
CA PHE A 45 16.53 -0.36 0.86
C PHE A 45 15.72 -1.00 2.00
N PRO A 46 15.70 -0.46 3.23
CA PRO A 46 14.90 -0.97 4.35
C PRO A 46 13.42 -0.60 4.19
N TYR A 47 12.77 -1.13 3.15
CA TYR A 47 11.40 -0.79 2.74
C TYR A 47 10.36 -1.04 3.84
N TYR A 48 10.62 -1.98 4.76
CA TYR A 48 9.77 -2.27 5.91
C TYR A 48 9.68 -1.08 6.87
N LEU A 49 10.73 -0.24 6.97
CA LEU A 49 10.71 0.99 7.76
C LEU A 49 9.86 2.08 7.09
N ALA A 50 9.89 2.17 5.76
CA ALA A 50 9.00 3.09 5.02
C ALA A 50 7.54 2.69 5.20
N PHE A 51 7.22 1.39 5.10
CA PHE A 51 5.89 0.86 5.41
C PHE A 51 5.47 1.19 6.85
N TYR A 52 6.33 0.91 7.83
CA TYR A 52 6.06 1.20 9.24
C TYR A 52 5.83 2.70 9.50
N TYR A 53 6.65 3.56 8.93
CA TYR A 53 6.48 5.01 9.07
C TYR A 53 5.13 5.46 8.50
N LEU A 54 4.79 5.04 7.27
CA LEU A 54 3.54 5.44 6.63
C LEU A 54 2.32 4.91 7.38
N ILE A 55 2.30 3.62 7.77
CA ILE A 55 1.15 3.07 8.48
C ILE A 55 0.98 3.74 9.84
N ARG A 56 2.06 4.01 10.59
CA ARG A 56 1.97 4.75 11.85
C ARG A 56 1.46 6.17 11.65
N ALA A 57 1.93 6.86 10.61
CA ALA A 57 1.49 8.22 10.31
C ALA A 57 0.00 8.27 9.97
N VAL A 58 -0.50 7.33 9.16
CA VAL A 58 -1.93 7.17 8.85
C VAL A 58 -2.75 6.85 10.10
N ARG A 59 -2.26 5.93 10.94
CA ARG A 59 -2.96 5.50 12.16
C ARG A 59 -3.05 6.60 13.23
N ARG A 60 -2.06 7.49 13.32
CA ARG A 60 -2.12 8.68 14.20
C ARG A 60 -3.28 9.60 13.86
N GLU A 61 -3.67 9.66 12.59
CA GLU A 61 -4.83 10.43 12.11
C GLU A 61 -6.16 9.67 12.29
N GLY A 62 -6.14 8.49 12.91
CA GLY A 62 -7.32 7.65 13.15
C GLY A 62 -7.88 7.00 11.87
N ILE A 63 -7.16 7.03 10.76
CA ILE A 63 -7.64 6.54 9.48
C ILE A 63 -7.54 5.00 9.46
N PRO A 64 -8.60 4.29 9.03
CA PRO A 64 -8.56 2.85 8.81
C PRO A 64 -7.55 2.45 7.73
N VAL A 65 -6.88 1.32 7.95
CA VAL A 65 -5.86 0.78 7.05
C VAL A 65 -6.31 -0.57 6.51
N LEU A 66 -6.15 -0.76 5.21
CA LEU A 66 -6.34 -2.03 4.52
C LEU A 66 -5.02 -2.52 3.95
N ILE A 67 -4.60 -3.75 4.26
CA ILE A 67 -3.38 -4.35 3.71
C ILE A 67 -3.77 -5.50 2.79
N ASP A 68 -3.38 -5.41 1.53
CA ASP A 68 -3.38 -6.55 0.63
C ASP A 68 -2.05 -7.29 0.78
N ASP A 69 -2.09 -8.44 1.45
CA ASP A 69 -0.93 -9.30 1.70
C ASP A 69 -0.83 -10.40 0.64
N ILE A 70 -0.04 -10.15 -0.40
CA ILE A 70 0.20 -11.14 -1.46
C ILE A 70 1.40 -12.01 -1.11
N GLY A 71 1.20 -13.33 -1.11
CA GLY A 71 2.30 -14.29 -1.00
C GLY A 71 3.06 -14.25 0.33
N ASP A 72 2.37 -13.99 1.44
CA ASP A 72 2.97 -13.83 2.79
C ASP A 72 3.97 -12.67 2.92
N THR A 73 3.88 -11.64 2.05
CA THR A 73 4.80 -10.51 2.08
C THR A 73 4.72 -9.72 3.39
N LEU A 74 3.53 -9.53 3.96
CA LEU A 74 3.37 -8.85 5.25
C LEU A 74 4.16 -9.56 6.37
N SER A 75 4.24 -10.88 6.32
CA SER A 75 5.02 -11.65 7.32
C SER A 75 6.52 -11.39 7.24
N ARG A 76 7.05 -11.13 6.03
CA ARG A 76 8.45 -10.72 5.84
C ARG A 76 8.71 -9.33 6.40
N TYR A 77 7.77 -8.40 6.18
CA TYR A 77 7.84 -7.05 6.72
C TYR A 77 7.81 -7.06 8.25
N ALA A 78 6.87 -7.82 8.85
CA ALA A 78 6.76 -7.97 10.29
C ALA A 78 8.04 -8.56 10.90
N PHE A 79 8.58 -9.62 10.31
CA PHE A 79 9.84 -10.21 10.77
C PHE A 79 11.03 -9.24 10.69
N ALA A 80 11.13 -8.47 9.60
CA ALA A 80 12.18 -7.44 9.47
C ALA A 80 12.05 -6.31 10.50
N LEU A 81 10.82 -5.92 10.85
CA LEU A 81 10.55 -4.94 11.91
C LEU A 81 10.94 -5.50 13.28
N GLU A 82 10.48 -6.70 13.63
CA GLU A 82 10.75 -7.35 14.93
C GLU A 82 12.24 -7.57 15.15
N THR A 83 12.95 -8.05 14.14
CA THR A 83 14.41 -8.23 14.19
C THR A 83 15.17 -6.91 14.29
N SER A 84 14.54 -5.80 13.89
CA SER A 84 15.06 -4.45 14.09
C SER A 84 14.68 -3.85 15.45
N GLY A 85 13.98 -4.60 16.30
CA GLY A 85 13.51 -4.12 17.62
C GLY A 85 12.22 -3.29 17.57
N ILE A 86 11.53 -3.27 16.43
CA ILE A 86 10.24 -2.58 16.28
C ILE A 86 9.11 -3.57 16.51
N GLU A 87 8.23 -3.22 17.44
CA GLU A 87 7.04 -3.99 17.82
C GLU A 87 5.96 -3.95 16.72
N THR A 88 5.30 -5.08 16.46
CA THR A 88 4.38 -5.30 15.32
C THR A 88 2.91 -5.49 15.71
N SER A 89 2.55 -5.34 16.99
CA SER A 89 1.16 -5.48 17.49
C SER A 89 0.21 -4.51 16.83
N PHE A 90 0.70 -3.37 16.31
CA PHE A 90 -0.10 -2.42 15.54
C PHE A 90 -0.81 -3.07 14.33
N LEU A 91 -0.31 -4.20 13.82
CA LEU A 91 -0.95 -4.96 12.74
C LEU A 91 -2.26 -5.63 13.19
N ASN A 92 -2.44 -5.81 14.50
CA ASN A 92 -3.63 -6.39 15.14
C ASN A 92 -4.56 -5.30 15.71
N ASP A 93 -4.23 -4.02 15.60
CA ASP A 93 -5.07 -2.93 16.10
C ASP A 93 -6.43 -2.89 15.39
N GLU A 94 -7.46 -2.46 16.12
CA GLU A 94 -8.76 -2.18 15.52
C GLU A 94 -8.62 -1.12 14.42
N GLY A 95 -9.21 -1.38 13.26
CA GLY A 95 -9.11 -0.50 12.10
C GLY A 95 -7.88 -0.76 11.23
N VAL A 96 -7.08 -1.78 11.52
CA VAL A 96 -6.16 -2.41 10.55
C VAL A 96 -6.80 -3.70 10.07
N TYR A 97 -7.00 -3.82 8.76
CA TYR A 97 -7.63 -4.96 8.09
C TYR A 97 -6.65 -5.58 7.11
N VAL A 98 -6.64 -6.91 6.99
CA VAL A 98 -5.77 -7.62 6.05
C VAL A 98 -6.61 -8.49 5.10
N ILE A 99 -6.47 -8.25 3.80
CA ILE A 99 -6.91 -9.18 2.75
C ILE A 99 -5.70 -10.03 2.38
N LYS A 100 -5.80 -11.33 2.60
CA LYS A 100 -4.72 -12.23 2.28
C LYS A 100 -4.92 -12.87 0.91
N ILE A 101 -3.89 -12.80 0.06
CA ILE A 101 -3.90 -13.32 -1.31
C ILE A 101 -2.83 -14.40 -1.43
N GLY A 102 -3.27 -15.66 -1.44
CA GLY A 102 -2.38 -16.81 -1.31
C GLY A 102 -1.69 -16.86 0.06
N GLY A 103 -0.52 -17.50 0.12
CA GLY A 103 0.27 -17.60 1.35
C GLY A 103 -0.37 -18.47 2.45
N LYS A 104 0.38 -18.72 3.52
CA LYS A 104 -0.01 -19.59 4.65
C LYS A 104 0.08 -18.91 6.01
N ARG A 105 0.78 -17.78 6.13
CA ARG A 105 1.04 -17.11 7.42
C ARG A 105 -0.07 -16.12 7.78
N ASN A 106 -0.52 -16.14 9.03
CA ASN A 106 -1.60 -15.27 9.48
C ASN A 106 -1.02 -14.15 10.33
N ILE A 107 -0.93 -12.95 9.75
CA ILE A 107 -0.40 -11.75 10.41
C ILE A 107 -1.45 -10.65 10.31
N GLY A 108 -1.73 -9.97 11.42
CA GLY A 108 -2.76 -8.95 11.53
C GLY A 108 -4.18 -9.47 11.51
N ASN A 109 -5.15 -8.55 11.45
CA ASN A 109 -6.58 -8.87 11.43
C ASN A 109 -7.04 -9.31 10.03
N VAL A 110 -6.83 -10.59 9.70
CA VAL A 110 -7.23 -11.15 8.40
C VAL A 110 -8.75 -11.15 8.25
N SER A 111 -9.23 -10.26 7.39
CA SER A 111 -10.66 -9.99 7.13
C SER A 111 -11.17 -10.69 5.87
N GLY A 112 -10.27 -11.25 5.06
CA GLY A 112 -10.62 -12.06 3.89
C GLY A 112 -9.43 -12.85 3.38
N ARG A 113 -9.72 -13.95 2.68
CA ARG A 113 -8.72 -14.80 2.01
C ARG A 113 -9.14 -15.08 0.59
N ILE A 114 -8.15 -15.01 -0.31
CA ILE A 114 -8.31 -15.24 -1.73
C ILE A 114 -7.24 -16.25 -2.14
N GLY A 115 -7.65 -17.31 -2.84
CA GLY A 115 -6.72 -18.30 -3.37
C GLY A 115 -5.90 -17.69 -4.50
N ILE A 116 -4.60 -17.99 -4.57
CA ILE A 116 -3.76 -17.48 -5.67
C ILE A 116 -3.84 -18.33 -6.94
N GLU A 117 -4.29 -19.59 -6.78
CA GLU A 117 -4.38 -20.58 -7.85
C GLU A 117 -5.70 -20.51 -8.65
N SER A 118 -6.64 -19.66 -8.22
CA SER A 118 -7.87 -19.43 -8.98
C SER A 118 -7.55 -18.76 -10.31
N ASP A 119 -8.30 -19.13 -11.35
CA ASP A 119 -8.31 -18.41 -12.63
C ASP A 119 -8.41 -16.90 -12.40
N PHE A 120 -7.75 -16.13 -13.27
CA PHE A 120 -7.65 -14.68 -13.15
C PHE A 120 -9.01 -13.99 -12.92
N TYR A 121 -10.05 -14.38 -13.65
CA TYR A 121 -11.36 -13.75 -13.54
C TYR A 121 -12.04 -14.08 -12.21
N VAL A 122 -11.87 -15.32 -11.73
CA VAL A 122 -12.36 -15.77 -10.43
C VAL A 122 -11.66 -14.99 -9.33
N HIS A 123 -10.33 -14.84 -9.40
CA HIS A 123 -9.56 -14.06 -8.44
C HIS A 123 -10.03 -12.60 -8.35
N ASN A 124 -10.26 -11.93 -9.49
CA ASN A 124 -10.73 -10.54 -9.47
C ASN A 124 -12.13 -10.41 -8.88
N LEU A 125 -13.02 -11.36 -9.16
CA LEU A 125 -14.37 -11.36 -8.61
C LEU A 125 -14.37 -11.59 -7.09
N GLU A 126 -13.56 -12.53 -6.61
CA GLU A 126 -13.35 -12.78 -5.18
C GLU A 126 -12.76 -11.56 -4.48
N TYR A 127 -11.72 -10.95 -5.06
CA TYR A 127 -11.13 -9.73 -4.53
C TYR A 127 -12.16 -8.61 -4.44
N SER A 128 -12.89 -8.35 -5.53
CA SER A 128 -13.91 -7.30 -5.56
C SER A 128 -14.97 -7.51 -4.47
N ARG A 129 -15.42 -8.76 -4.26
CA ARG A 129 -16.40 -9.08 -3.20
C ARG A 129 -15.85 -8.83 -1.80
N VAL A 130 -14.63 -9.29 -1.51
CA VAL A 130 -13.99 -9.11 -0.20
C VAL A 130 -13.74 -7.61 0.06
N PHE A 131 -13.23 -6.91 -0.95
CA PHE A 131 -12.96 -5.49 -0.89
C PHE A 131 -14.23 -4.67 -0.64
N GLU A 132 -15.31 -4.94 -1.39
CA GLU A 132 -16.60 -4.27 -1.20
C GLU A 132 -17.23 -4.55 0.18
N ASN A 133 -17.07 -5.76 0.72
CA ASN A 133 -17.55 -6.08 2.07
C ASN A 133 -16.82 -5.26 3.15
N ILE A 134 -15.52 -5.03 2.99
CA ILE A 134 -14.73 -4.17 3.88
C ILE A 134 -15.14 -2.70 3.67
N LEU A 135 -15.33 -2.28 2.42
CA LEU A 135 -15.84 -0.95 2.10
C LEU A 135 -17.23 -0.70 2.70
N CYS A 136 -18.15 -1.67 2.78
CA CYS A 136 -19.45 -1.41 3.43
C CYS A 136 -19.32 -1.13 4.95
N GLN A 137 -18.13 -1.30 5.56
CA GLN A 137 -17.88 -1.02 6.97
C GLN A 137 -17.27 0.38 7.24
N LYS A 138 -16.60 1.01 6.27
CA LYS A 138 -16.06 2.38 6.42
C LYS A 138 -16.10 3.18 5.11
N ASP A 139 -16.19 4.49 5.26
CA ASP A 139 -16.30 5.40 4.11
C ASP A 139 -14.98 5.63 3.38
N PHE A 140 -13.84 5.52 4.10
CA PHE A 140 -12.50 5.76 3.55
C PHE A 140 -11.42 4.89 4.23
N PHE A 141 -10.41 4.48 3.45
CA PHE A 141 -9.24 3.74 3.93
C PHE A 141 -7.93 4.19 3.26
N VAL A 142 -6.81 3.97 3.92
CA VAL A 142 -5.51 3.89 3.24
C VAL A 142 -5.19 2.42 2.98
N ASN A 143 -4.92 2.08 1.73
CA ASN A 143 -4.66 0.73 1.30
C ASN A 143 -3.16 0.52 0.99
N PHE A 144 -2.52 -0.42 1.67
CA PHE A 144 -1.16 -0.86 1.36
C PHE A 144 -1.21 -2.17 0.59
N VAL A 145 -0.63 -2.20 -0.61
CA VAL A 145 -0.54 -3.41 -1.43
C VAL A 145 0.88 -3.93 -1.39
N LEU A 146 1.07 -5.09 -0.78
CA LEU A 146 2.37 -5.70 -0.54
C LEU A 146 2.51 -6.99 -1.39
N GLY A 147 3.67 -7.19 -2.00
CA GLY A 147 3.96 -8.42 -2.77
C GLY A 147 3.43 -8.39 -4.21
N PHE A 148 3.22 -7.20 -4.77
CA PHE A 148 2.75 -7.05 -6.15
C PHE A 148 3.76 -7.61 -7.17
N ASP A 149 5.05 -7.35 -6.94
CA ASP A 149 6.20 -7.96 -7.63
C ASP A 149 6.18 -9.50 -7.54
N THR A 150 5.88 -10.04 -6.36
CA THR A 150 5.76 -11.48 -6.12
C THR A 150 4.61 -12.07 -6.94
N ARG A 151 3.48 -11.37 -7.07
CA ARG A 151 2.40 -11.79 -7.99
C ARG A 151 2.87 -11.86 -9.43
N LEU A 152 3.62 -10.88 -9.91
CA LEU A 152 4.15 -10.88 -11.27
C LEU A 152 5.11 -12.07 -11.48
N LEU A 153 6.00 -12.32 -10.53
CA LEU A 153 6.93 -13.48 -10.54
C LEU A 153 6.20 -14.82 -10.65
N MET A 154 5.12 -15.01 -9.90
CA MET A 154 4.33 -16.24 -9.91
C MET A 154 3.43 -16.40 -11.14
N THR A 155 3.42 -15.41 -12.05
CA THR A 155 2.56 -15.42 -13.24
C THR A 155 3.42 -15.58 -14.49
N PRO A 156 3.67 -16.81 -14.96
CA PRO A 156 4.59 -17.05 -16.07
C PRO A 156 4.09 -16.47 -17.40
N ASN A 157 2.77 -16.46 -17.62
CA ASN A 157 2.17 -16.00 -18.85
C ASN A 157 2.11 -14.45 -18.92
N PRO A 158 2.75 -13.80 -19.91
CA PRO A 158 2.69 -12.34 -20.09
C PRO A 158 1.27 -11.79 -20.25
N ARG A 159 0.37 -12.52 -20.91
CA ARG A 159 -1.02 -12.10 -21.10
C ARG A 159 -1.75 -12.00 -19.76
N ASP A 160 -1.49 -12.94 -18.86
CA ASP A 160 -2.14 -12.99 -17.55
C ASP A 160 -1.57 -11.89 -16.63
N ARG A 161 -0.26 -11.61 -16.73
CA ARG A 161 0.35 -10.45 -16.06
C ARG A 161 -0.25 -9.12 -16.53
N PHE A 162 -0.37 -8.95 -17.84
CA PHE A 162 -0.98 -7.75 -18.41
C PHE A 162 -2.45 -7.60 -17.99
N SER A 163 -3.21 -8.69 -18.05
CA SER A 163 -4.61 -8.70 -17.58
C SER A 163 -4.69 -8.29 -16.10
N PHE A 164 -3.78 -8.80 -15.27
CA PHE A 164 -3.68 -8.43 -13.85
C PHE A 164 -3.35 -6.97 -13.61
N LEU A 165 -2.47 -6.36 -14.39
CA LEU A 165 -2.21 -4.92 -14.33
C LEU A 165 -3.45 -4.11 -14.70
N VAL A 166 -4.08 -4.44 -15.83
CA VAL A 166 -5.26 -3.75 -16.34
C VAL A 166 -6.43 -3.83 -15.37
N SER A 167 -6.61 -4.94 -14.64
CA SER A 167 -7.69 -5.00 -13.64
C SER A 167 -7.51 -4.03 -12.47
N LYS A 168 -6.30 -3.47 -12.26
CA LYS A 168 -6.06 -2.43 -11.25
C LYS A 168 -6.56 -1.06 -11.68
N LEU A 169 -6.75 -0.82 -12.98
CA LEU A 169 -7.36 0.41 -13.48
C LEU A 169 -8.77 0.63 -12.93
N HIS A 170 -9.51 -0.45 -12.64
CA HIS A 170 -10.85 -0.34 -12.05
C HIS A 170 -10.85 0.41 -10.71
N TYR A 171 -9.76 0.32 -9.95
CA TYR A 171 -9.65 1.00 -8.66
C TYR A 171 -9.12 2.42 -8.77
N LEU A 172 -8.48 2.79 -9.88
CA LEU A 172 -7.90 4.12 -10.07
C LEU A 172 -9.00 5.21 -9.98
N GLY A 173 -8.76 6.25 -9.19
CA GLY A 173 -9.75 7.32 -8.99
C GLY A 173 -10.89 6.98 -8.02
N ASN A 174 -10.89 5.78 -7.40
CA ASN A 174 -11.86 5.47 -6.36
C ASN A 174 -11.56 6.32 -5.10
N GLU A 175 -12.36 7.35 -4.86
CA GLU A 175 -12.17 8.30 -3.75
C GLU A 175 -12.37 7.69 -2.36
N ARG A 176 -12.81 6.43 -2.26
CA ARG A 176 -12.92 5.71 -0.98
C ARG A 176 -11.60 5.17 -0.48
N ARG A 177 -10.51 5.34 -1.23
CA ARG A 177 -9.16 4.99 -0.77
C ARG A 177 -8.04 5.84 -1.36
N VAL A 178 -6.91 5.82 -0.67
CA VAL A 178 -5.57 6.09 -1.24
C VAL A 178 -4.80 4.78 -1.20
N ALA A 179 -4.21 4.36 -2.32
CA ALA A 179 -3.46 3.10 -2.39
C ALA A 179 -1.95 3.32 -2.49
N PHE A 180 -1.18 2.53 -1.76
CA PHE A 180 0.29 2.50 -1.76
C PHE A 180 0.77 1.11 -2.19
N TYR A 181 1.27 1.00 -3.39
CA TYR A 181 1.83 -0.24 -3.94
C TYR A 181 3.31 -0.29 -3.63
N PHE A 182 3.73 -1.21 -2.77
CA PHE A 182 5.13 -1.47 -2.48
C PHE A 182 5.66 -2.52 -3.44
N VAL A 183 6.64 -2.13 -4.27
CA VAL A 183 7.15 -2.98 -5.35
C VAL A 183 8.67 -2.94 -5.41
N ASN A 184 9.32 -4.09 -5.43
CA ASN A 184 10.77 -4.15 -5.58
C ASN A 184 11.18 -3.81 -7.02
N SER A 185 11.93 -2.72 -7.22
CA SER A 185 12.39 -2.23 -8.52
C SER A 185 13.31 -3.23 -9.24
N ASP A 186 14.15 -3.94 -8.49
CA ASP A 186 15.11 -4.89 -9.04
C ASP A 186 14.40 -6.14 -9.55
N VAL A 187 13.33 -6.57 -8.86
CA VAL A 187 12.50 -7.70 -9.29
C VAL A 187 11.71 -7.35 -10.54
N ILE A 188 11.03 -6.20 -10.56
CA ILE A 188 10.21 -5.81 -11.71
C ILE A 188 11.03 -5.35 -12.91
N SER A 189 12.33 -5.11 -12.75
CA SER A 189 13.24 -4.81 -13.86
C SER A 189 13.30 -5.92 -14.92
N GLY A 190 13.03 -7.17 -14.54
CA GLY A 190 12.90 -8.31 -15.46
C GLY A 190 11.59 -8.33 -16.26
N TYR A 191 10.65 -7.43 -15.96
CA TYR A 191 9.32 -7.34 -16.57
C TYR A 191 9.11 -5.95 -17.20
N THR A 192 9.92 -5.61 -18.19
CA THR A 192 10.02 -4.24 -18.73
C THR A 192 8.66 -3.63 -19.09
N TRP A 193 7.83 -4.34 -19.86
CA TRP A 193 6.53 -3.81 -20.30
C TRP A 193 5.56 -3.61 -19.14
N GLU A 194 5.49 -4.58 -18.24
CA GLU A 194 4.67 -4.53 -17.03
C GLU A 194 5.09 -3.39 -16.11
N ARG A 195 6.40 -3.18 -15.95
CA ARG A 195 6.98 -2.10 -15.16
C ARG A 195 6.62 -0.74 -15.72
N GLU A 196 6.89 -0.50 -17.01
CA GLU A 196 6.60 0.80 -17.62
C GLU A 196 5.09 1.10 -17.61
N TYR A 197 4.25 0.09 -17.88
CA TYR A 197 2.80 0.26 -17.80
C TYR A 197 2.31 0.56 -16.39
N LEU A 198 2.85 -0.12 -15.37
CA LEU A 198 2.55 0.15 -13.96
C LEU A 198 2.95 1.59 -13.58
N ARG A 199 4.13 2.02 -14.00
CA ARG A 199 4.60 3.40 -13.79
C ARG A 199 3.74 4.43 -14.51
N GLU A 200 3.20 4.12 -15.68
CA GLU A 200 2.29 4.98 -16.42
C GLU A 200 0.97 5.17 -15.66
N MET A 201 0.34 4.07 -15.22
CA MET A 201 -1.03 4.07 -14.69
C MET A 201 -1.20 4.70 -13.30
N VAL A 202 -0.15 4.74 -12.47
CA VAL A 202 -0.24 5.30 -11.12
C VAL A 202 -0.36 6.83 -11.16
N THR A 203 -0.94 7.47 -10.15
CA THR A 203 -0.95 8.93 -10.08
C THR A 203 0.39 9.48 -9.61
N SER A 204 1.05 8.75 -8.71
CA SER A 204 2.32 9.16 -8.10
C SER A 204 3.32 8.02 -8.08
N LEU A 205 4.60 8.34 -8.25
CA LEU A 205 5.72 7.41 -8.23
C LEU A 205 6.79 7.95 -7.28
N VAL A 206 7.09 7.16 -6.25
CA VAL A 206 8.18 7.39 -5.30
C VAL A 206 9.17 6.24 -5.44
N GLN A 207 10.44 6.57 -5.58
CA GLN A 207 11.54 5.61 -5.62
C GLN A 207 12.35 5.71 -4.34
N LEU A 208 12.66 4.56 -3.76
CA LEU A 208 13.41 4.38 -2.54
C LEU A 208 14.68 3.59 -2.88
N GLU A 209 15.81 4.25 -2.89
CA GLU A 209 17.08 3.67 -3.33
C GLU A 209 18.14 3.84 -2.25
N ARG A 210 19.14 2.97 -2.26
CA ARG A 210 20.37 3.18 -1.50
C ARG A 210 21.47 3.66 -2.46
N ASP A 211 22.08 4.79 -2.13
CA ASP A 211 23.25 5.32 -2.85
C ASP A 211 24.45 5.36 -1.89
N GLY A 212 25.29 4.33 -1.95
CA GLY A 212 26.38 4.11 -1.02
C GLY A 212 25.89 3.95 0.43
N GLU A 213 26.25 4.90 1.30
CA GLU A 213 25.80 4.94 2.71
C GLU A 213 24.53 5.78 2.93
N GLN A 214 23.98 6.37 1.87
CA GLN A 214 22.80 7.22 1.94
C GLN A 214 21.55 6.49 1.45
N TYR A 215 20.41 6.84 2.04
CA TYR A 215 19.10 6.40 1.57
C TYR A 215 18.46 7.56 0.83
N VAL A 216 18.09 7.35 -0.43
CA VAL A 216 17.56 8.38 -1.30
C VAL A 216 16.08 8.13 -1.51
N VAL A 217 15.28 9.17 -1.34
CA VAL A 217 13.87 9.18 -1.71
C VAL A 217 13.69 10.13 -2.88
N ARG A 218 13.12 9.63 -3.97
CA ARG A 218 12.86 10.40 -5.19
C ARG A 218 11.38 10.35 -5.52
N VAL A 219 10.72 11.50 -5.50
CA VAL A 219 9.38 11.65 -6.06
C VAL A 219 9.54 11.94 -7.54
N VAL A 220 9.26 10.94 -8.38
CA VAL A 220 9.43 11.02 -9.84
C VAL A 220 8.18 11.58 -10.50
N LYS A 221 7.01 11.19 -9.98
CA LYS A 221 5.71 11.56 -10.53
C LYS A 221 4.77 11.90 -9.40
N SER A 222 4.00 12.97 -9.56
CA SER A 222 3.03 13.44 -8.58
C SER A 222 2.08 14.45 -9.23
N PRO A 223 0.77 14.45 -8.90
CA PRO A 223 -0.15 15.55 -9.20
C PRO A 223 0.17 16.85 -8.46
N ASP A 224 0.93 16.77 -7.36
CA ASP A 224 1.54 17.92 -6.68
C ASP A 224 2.97 18.10 -7.21
N TYR A 225 3.14 19.03 -8.15
CA TYR A 225 4.42 19.26 -8.80
C TYR A 225 5.51 19.75 -7.83
N ASP A 226 5.14 20.44 -6.75
CA ASP A 226 6.09 20.94 -5.75
C ASP A 226 6.72 19.81 -4.94
N ALA A 227 6.09 18.64 -4.91
CA ALA A 227 6.63 17.45 -4.23
C ALA A 227 7.66 16.69 -5.08
N ILE A 228 7.73 16.95 -6.40
CA ILE A 228 8.68 16.27 -7.30
C ILE A 228 10.10 16.71 -6.96
N GLY A 229 10.99 15.73 -6.80
CA GLY A 229 12.37 15.99 -6.45
C GLY A 229 13.03 14.81 -5.77
N SER A 230 14.19 15.06 -5.18
CA SER A 230 14.97 14.05 -4.47
C SER A 230 15.49 14.61 -3.17
N PHE A 231 15.46 13.79 -2.14
CA PHE A 231 16.03 14.12 -0.84
C PHE A 231 16.70 12.89 -0.25
N ASN A 232 17.77 13.14 0.50
CA ASN A 232 18.50 12.10 1.18
C ASN A 232 17.94 11.98 2.60
N LEU A 233 17.69 10.75 3.02
CA LEU A 233 17.40 10.38 4.39
C LEU A 233 18.73 10.07 5.09
N PRO A 234 19.18 10.93 6.03
CA PRO A 234 20.37 10.65 6.81
C PRO A 234 20.21 9.34 7.57
N LYS A 235 21.29 8.55 7.66
CA LYS A 235 21.33 7.28 8.40
C LYS A 235 20.87 7.44 9.84
N GLU A 236 21.19 8.57 10.47
CA GLU A 236 20.78 8.93 11.83
C GLU A 236 19.26 9.01 11.97
N THR A 237 18.56 9.47 10.92
CA THR A 237 17.09 9.54 10.91
C THR A 237 16.49 8.13 10.92
N LEU A 238 17.07 7.22 10.14
CA LEU A 238 16.68 5.81 10.14
C LEU A 238 16.96 5.13 11.48
N ILE A 239 18.12 5.39 12.09
CA ILE A 239 18.44 4.87 13.42
C ILE A 239 17.44 5.37 14.47
N ARG A 240 17.05 6.65 14.43
CA ARG A 240 16.03 7.21 15.33
C ARG A 240 14.67 6.55 15.12
N LEU A 241 14.26 6.33 13.86
CA LEU A 241 13.02 5.62 13.55
C LEU A 241 13.02 4.20 14.12
N ILE A 242 14.15 3.48 13.99
CA ILE A 242 14.31 2.13 14.54
C ILE A 242 14.22 2.14 16.07
N ARG A 243 14.80 3.15 16.72
CA ARG A 243 14.76 3.30 18.18
C ARG A 243 13.44 3.84 18.73
N GLY A 244 12.49 4.21 17.86
CA GLY A 244 11.23 4.84 18.27
C GLY A 244 11.40 6.27 18.79
N GLU A 245 12.48 6.96 18.44
CA GLU A 245 12.84 8.30 18.92
C GLU A 245 12.29 9.44 18.01
N GLY A 246 11.19 9.19 17.28
CA GLY A 246 10.67 10.08 16.22
C GLY A 246 9.22 10.49 16.34
#